data_AF-A0A969GBL3-F1
#
_entry.id   AF-A0A969GBL3-F1
#
_cell.length_a   1.000
_cell.length_b   1.000
_cell.length_c   1.000
_cell.angle_alpha   90.00
_cell.angle_beta   90.00
_cell.angle_gamma   90.00
#
_symmetry.space_group_name_H-M   'P 1'
#
loop_
_entity.id
_entity.type
_entity.pdbx_description
1 polymer ?
#
loop_
_entity_poly.entity_id
_entity_poly.type
_entity_poly.pdbx_seq_one_letter_code
_entity_poly.pdbx_strand_id
1 'polypeptide(L)'
;MQTTASARPSRSLIVTIAIIILIIVAFSMIPAAVFSWLWDRLNVFATIFLGIFVEAVPYLLLGTLASGLVEVFLDRDQIARWVSKRPVASSVSGALMGIIFPVCECGVVPLTRRLFKKGLPLSAGISFLLAAPVLNPIVLFSTASAFGWADMLFWRFFLTLVIAVTVGLVFSVEKDSSNVLQTVFESHEHQHSYQDKSVTEKYGKPS
;
A
#
# COMPACT_ATOMS: atom_id res chain seq x y z
N MET A 1 51.26 -42.13 -26.96
CA MET A 1 49.81 -41.85 -26.86
C MET A 1 49.50 -41.38 -25.44
N GLN A 2 48.61 -40.40 -25.32
CA GLN A 2 48.58 -39.38 -24.27
C GLN A 2 48.35 -39.90 -22.84
N THR A 3 49.05 -39.24 -21.93
CA THR A 3 49.09 -39.41 -20.47
C THR A 3 47.74 -39.12 -19.81
N THR A 4 47.23 -40.07 -19.02
CA THR A 4 46.14 -39.86 -18.07
C THR A 4 46.60 -38.98 -16.91
N ALA A 5 46.33 -37.68 -17.00
CA ALA A 5 46.62 -36.72 -15.94
C ALA A 5 45.70 -36.95 -14.74
N SER A 6 46.28 -37.45 -13.65
CA SER A 6 45.71 -37.53 -12.30
C SER A 6 45.07 -36.19 -11.91
N ALA A 7 43.75 -36.15 -11.84
CA ALA A 7 43.00 -34.99 -11.37
C ALA A 7 43.21 -34.83 -9.85
N ARG A 8 44.22 -34.04 -9.46
CA ARG A 8 44.38 -33.59 -8.06
C ARG A 8 43.15 -32.75 -7.70
N PRO A 9 42.40 -33.09 -6.64
CA PRO A 9 41.29 -32.26 -6.20
C PRO A 9 41.83 -30.88 -5.81
N SER A 10 41.26 -29.83 -6.40
CA SER A 10 41.69 -28.45 -6.10
C SER A 10 41.42 -28.15 -4.63
N ARG A 11 42.34 -27.44 -3.95
CA ARG A 11 42.21 -27.08 -2.52
C ARG A 11 40.86 -26.44 -2.18
N SER A 12 40.26 -25.71 -3.12
CA SER A 12 38.92 -25.11 -2.99
C SER A 12 37.82 -26.17 -2.80
N LEU A 13 37.87 -27.27 -3.54
CA LEU A 13 36.89 -28.36 -3.48
C LEU A 13 36.90 -29.06 -2.11
N ILE A 14 38.10 -29.25 -1.55
CA ILE A 14 38.29 -29.84 -0.22
C ILE A 14 37.73 -28.92 0.87
N VAL A 15 37.97 -27.60 0.76
CA VAL A 15 37.46 -26.61 1.71
C VAL A 15 35.93 -26.53 1.68
N THR A 16 35.32 -26.53 0.49
CA THR A 16 33.85 -26.51 0.35
C THR A 16 33.22 -27.75 0.96
N ILE A 17 33.79 -28.94 0.71
CA ILE A 17 33.31 -30.19 1.30
C ILE A 17 33.45 -30.16 2.83
N ALA A 18 34.57 -29.65 3.36
CA ALA A 18 34.79 -29.54 4.80
C ALA A 18 33.78 -28.58 5.46
N ILE A 19 33.46 -27.46 4.82
CA ILE A 19 32.46 -26.50 5.32
C ILE A 19 31.07 -27.12 5.31
N ILE A 20 30.68 -27.82 4.24
CA ILE A 20 29.39 -28.51 4.15
C ILE A 20 29.27 -29.58 5.25
N ILE A 21 30.31 -30.38 5.45
CA ILE A 21 30.35 -31.39 6.52
C ILE A 21 30.23 -30.73 7.90
N LEU A 22 30.94 -29.62 8.14
CA LEU A 22 30.88 -28.89 9.41
C LEU A 22 29.47 -28.34 9.67
N ILE A 23 28.79 -27.82 8.64
CA ILE A 23 27.41 -27.36 8.73
C ILE A 23 26.44 -28.52 9.01
N ILE A 24 26.62 -29.67 8.34
CA ILE A 24 25.77 -30.86 8.56
C ILE A 24 25.96 -31.41 9.98
N VAL A 25 27.20 -31.47 10.47
CA VAL A 25 27.51 -31.92 11.84
C VAL A 25 26.93 -30.94 12.86
N ALA A 26 27.10 -29.63 12.64
CA ALA A 26 26.49 -28.61 13.49
C ALA A 26 24.96 -28.70 13.51
N PHE A 27 24.33 -28.97 12.36
CA PHE A 27 22.88 -29.14 12.23
C PHE A 27 22.39 -30.43 12.90
N SER A 28 23.16 -31.53 12.82
CA SER A 28 22.88 -32.80 13.50
C SER A 28 23.00 -32.68 15.03
N MET A 29 23.80 -31.73 15.51
CA MET A 29 23.96 -31.44 16.94
C MET A 29 22.84 -30.56 17.51
N ILE A 30 21.94 -30.03 16.67
CA ILE A 30 20.77 -29.27 17.12
C ILE A 30 19.81 -30.25 17.81
N PRO A 31 19.42 -30.00 19.07
CA PRO A 31 18.48 -30.87 19.76
C PRO A 31 17.17 -30.95 18.96
N ALA A 32 16.60 -32.14 18.82
CA ALA A 32 15.31 -32.32 18.17
C ALA A 32 14.21 -31.43 18.77
N ALA A 33 14.33 -31.07 20.05
CA ALA A 33 13.47 -30.11 20.75
C ALA A 33 13.58 -28.67 20.22
N VAL A 34 14.76 -28.24 19.78
CA VAL A 34 14.97 -26.92 19.15
C VAL A 34 14.41 -26.92 17.74
N PHE A 35 14.61 -28.01 16.99
CA PHE A 35 14.04 -28.16 15.65
C PHE A 35 12.51 -28.20 15.69
N SER A 36 11.91 -28.98 16.60
CA SER A 36 10.44 -29.03 16.74
C SER A 36 9.87 -27.69 17.19
N TRP A 37 10.50 -27.02 18.16
CA TRP A 37 10.09 -25.67 18.59
C TRP A 37 10.16 -24.65 17.45
N LEU A 38 11.24 -24.67 16.65
CA LEU A 38 11.37 -23.81 15.49
C LEU A 38 10.30 -24.12 14.43
N TRP A 39 10.04 -25.41 14.18
CA TRP A 39 9.04 -25.84 13.20
C TRP A 39 7.62 -25.45 13.60
N ASP A 40 7.27 -25.59 14.88
CA ASP A 40 5.97 -25.15 15.41
C ASP A 40 5.80 -23.64 15.29
N ARG A 41 6.85 -22.85 15.60
CA ARG A 41 6.82 -21.39 15.43
C ARG A 41 6.70 -20.97 13.97
N LEU A 42 7.41 -21.64 13.07
CA LEU A 42 7.32 -21.40 11.63
C LEU A 42 5.94 -21.76 11.09
N ASN A 43 5.34 -22.87 11.53
CA ASN A 43 3.99 -23.26 11.13
C ASN A 43 2.96 -22.25 11.62
N VAL A 44 3.01 -21.84 12.90
CA VAL A 44 2.09 -20.81 13.45
C VAL A 44 2.25 -19.49 12.71
N PHE A 45 3.48 -19.06 12.46
CA PHE A 45 3.77 -17.87 11.68
C PHE A 45 3.19 -17.98 10.26
N ALA A 46 3.46 -19.09 9.56
CA ALA A 46 2.98 -19.33 8.21
C ALA A 46 1.44 -19.36 8.14
N THR A 47 0.77 -19.99 9.12
CA THR A 47 -0.69 -20.03 9.20
C THR A 47 -1.28 -18.63 9.39
N ILE A 48 -0.75 -17.83 10.32
CA ILE A 48 -1.22 -16.45 10.55
C ILE A 48 -0.96 -15.59 9.30
N PHE A 49 0.25 -15.67 8.73
CA PHE A 49 0.62 -14.92 7.54
C PHE A 49 -0.27 -15.26 6.34
N LEU A 50 -0.46 -16.55 6.04
CA LEU A 50 -1.36 -17.00 4.98
C LEU A 50 -2.80 -16.58 5.25
N GLY A 51 -3.26 -16.63 6.50
CA GLY A 51 -4.58 -16.15 6.89
C GLY A 51 -4.79 -14.67 6.53
N ILE A 52 -3.89 -13.80 7.01
CA ILE A 52 -3.93 -12.36 6.72
C ILE A 52 -3.82 -12.10 5.22
N PHE A 53 -2.96 -12.84 4.50
CA PHE A 53 -2.78 -12.67 3.07
C PHE A 53 -4.06 -13.03 2.29
N VAL A 54 -4.64 -14.21 2.57
CA VAL A 54 -5.88 -14.68 1.92
C VAL A 54 -7.05 -13.76 2.26
N GLU A 55 -7.08 -13.17 3.45
CA GLU A 55 -8.08 -12.18 3.85
C GLU A 55 -7.86 -10.83 3.15
N ALA A 56 -6.63 -10.33 3.08
CA ALA A 56 -6.31 -9.03 2.50
C ALA A 56 -6.47 -8.99 0.97
N VAL A 57 -6.14 -10.07 0.25
CA VAL A 57 -6.25 -10.17 -1.21
C VAL A 57 -7.64 -9.77 -1.75
N PRO A 58 -8.77 -10.34 -1.28
CA PRO A 58 -10.08 -9.95 -1.77
C PRO A 58 -10.42 -8.49 -1.45
N TYR A 59 -10.04 -7.98 -0.27
CA TYR A 59 -10.26 -6.56 0.07
C TYR A 59 -9.43 -5.63 -0.81
N LEU A 60 -8.18 -5.98 -1.12
CA LEU A 60 -7.34 -5.24 -2.05
C LEU A 60 -7.90 -5.28 -3.47
N LEU A 61 -8.36 -6.45 -3.93
CA LEU A 61 -8.95 -6.59 -5.26
C LEU A 61 -10.23 -5.75 -5.39
N LEU A 62 -11.11 -5.81 -4.40
CA LEU A 62 -12.30 -4.96 -4.34
C LEU A 62 -11.96 -3.48 -4.26
N GLY A 63 -10.96 -3.09 -3.45
CA GLY A 63 -10.52 -1.71 -3.32
C GLY A 63 -9.93 -1.15 -4.62
N THR A 64 -9.14 -1.95 -5.33
CA THR A 64 -8.57 -1.58 -6.64
C THR A 64 -9.62 -1.52 -7.73
N LEU A 65 -10.56 -2.46 -7.77
CA LEU A 65 -11.71 -2.43 -8.67
C LEU A 65 -12.60 -1.20 -8.41
N ALA A 66 -12.95 -0.94 -7.15
CA ALA A 66 -13.72 0.24 -6.76
C ALA A 66 -12.99 1.53 -7.15
N SER A 67 -11.67 1.60 -6.96
CA SER A 67 -10.85 2.73 -7.37
C SER A 67 -10.85 2.94 -8.89
N GLY A 68 -10.76 1.86 -9.66
CA GLY A 68 -10.88 1.91 -11.13
C GLY A 68 -12.28 2.33 -11.58
N LEU A 69 -13.32 1.87 -10.89
CA LEU A 69 -14.70 2.25 -11.15
C LEU A 69 -14.90 3.75 -10.88
N VAL A 70 -14.45 4.24 -9.73
CA VAL A 70 -14.43 5.68 -9.42
C VAL A 70 -13.69 6.47 -10.49
N GLU A 71 -12.57 5.96 -11.01
CA GLU A 71 -11.86 6.61 -12.10
C GLU A 71 -12.63 6.65 -13.43
N VAL A 72 -13.53 5.70 -13.69
CA VAL A 72 -14.42 5.73 -14.87
C VAL A 72 -15.65 6.63 -14.64
N PHE A 73 -16.20 6.65 -13.42
CA PHE A 73 -17.44 7.39 -13.11
C PHE A 73 -17.21 8.86 -12.70
N LEU A 74 -16.06 9.22 -12.10
CA LEU A 74 -15.76 10.61 -11.74
C LEU A 74 -15.01 11.31 -12.87
N ASP A 75 -15.68 12.18 -13.62
CA ASP A 75 -15.00 13.08 -14.54
C ASP A 75 -14.19 14.18 -13.84
N ARG A 76 -13.17 14.71 -14.52
CA ARG A 76 -12.38 15.86 -14.03
C ARG A 76 -13.27 17.05 -13.69
N ASP A 77 -14.30 17.30 -14.51
CA ASP A 77 -15.25 18.39 -14.31
C ASP A 77 -16.14 18.19 -13.08
N GLN A 78 -16.45 16.95 -12.72
CA GLN A 78 -17.22 16.64 -11.51
C GLN A 78 -16.40 16.94 -10.25
N ILE A 79 -15.11 16.54 -10.23
CA ILE A 79 -14.20 16.83 -9.13
C ILE A 79 -13.98 18.33 -8.99
N ALA A 80 -13.73 19.04 -10.09
CA ALA A 80 -13.53 20.49 -10.07
C ALA A 80 -14.78 21.30 -9.65
N ARG A 81 -15.99 20.73 -9.84
CA ARG A 81 -17.25 21.35 -9.42
C ARG A 81 -17.59 21.06 -7.96
N TRP A 82 -17.31 19.83 -7.48
CA TRP A 82 -17.57 19.44 -6.10
C TRP A 82 -16.53 19.97 -5.12
N VAL A 83 -15.27 20.05 -5.55
CA VAL A 83 -14.17 20.46 -4.67
C VAL A 83 -13.88 21.93 -4.90
N SER A 84 -14.26 22.74 -3.91
CA SER A 84 -14.02 24.19 -3.94
C SER A 84 -12.54 24.51 -3.97
N LYS A 85 -12.16 25.58 -4.67
CA LYS A 85 -10.77 26.10 -4.70
C LYS A 85 -10.32 26.70 -3.37
N ARG A 86 -11.25 26.96 -2.43
CA ARG A 86 -10.91 27.51 -1.11
C ARG A 86 -10.32 26.42 -0.23
N PRO A 87 -9.19 26.65 0.46
CA PRO A 87 -8.46 25.61 1.17
C PRO A 87 -9.25 24.96 2.33
N VAL A 88 -10.07 25.76 3.03
CA VAL A 88 -10.96 25.26 4.09
C VAL A 88 -12.04 24.34 3.50
N ALA A 89 -12.77 24.82 2.50
CA ALA A 89 -13.86 24.06 1.87
C ALA A 89 -13.34 22.80 1.17
N SER A 90 -12.17 22.90 0.55
CA SER A 90 -11.44 21.78 -0.03
C SER A 90 -11.12 20.71 1.01
N SER A 91 -10.52 21.10 2.15
CA SER A 91 -10.18 20.16 3.23
C SER A 91 -11.41 19.46 3.81
N VAL A 92 -12.49 20.23 4.04
CA VAL A 92 -13.77 19.67 4.50
C VAL A 92 -14.35 18.70 3.46
N SER A 93 -14.35 19.06 2.18
CA SER A 93 -14.85 18.17 1.13
C SER A 93 -14.03 16.88 1.02
N GLY A 94 -12.72 16.95 1.22
CA GLY A 94 -11.83 15.78 1.27
C GLY A 94 -12.12 14.87 2.45
N ALA A 95 -12.32 15.44 3.65
CA ALA A 95 -12.69 14.67 4.83
C ALA A 95 -14.05 13.97 4.64
N LEU A 96 -15.04 14.66 4.05
CA LEU A 96 -16.35 14.10 3.74
C LEU A 96 -16.27 12.98 2.69
N MET A 97 -15.43 13.13 1.67
CA MET A 97 -15.15 12.07 0.70
C MET A 97 -14.62 10.81 1.39
N GLY A 98 -13.82 10.93 2.46
CA GLY A 98 -13.29 9.80 3.22
C GLY A 98 -14.38 8.97 3.90
N ILE A 99 -15.50 9.60 4.26
CA ILE A 99 -16.66 8.91 4.84
C ILE A 99 -17.43 8.15 3.75
N ILE A 100 -17.61 8.78 2.59
CA ILE A 100 -18.36 8.22 1.46
C ILE A 100 -17.58 7.09 0.77
N PHE A 101 -16.25 7.18 0.75
CA PHE A 101 -15.35 6.18 0.19
C PHE A 101 -14.63 5.43 1.32
N PRO A 102 -15.25 4.41 1.94
CA PRO A 102 -14.62 3.57 2.94
C PRO A 102 -13.59 2.65 2.26
N VAL A 103 -12.41 3.20 2.02
CA VAL A 103 -11.28 2.45 1.45
C VAL A 103 -10.42 1.90 2.57
N CYS A 104 -9.89 0.70 2.39
CA CYS A 104 -8.88 0.15 3.29
C CYS A 104 -7.63 1.04 3.31
N GLU A 105 -6.87 1.00 4.40
CA GLU A 105 -5.63 1.79 4.53
C GLU A 105 -4.63 1.44 3.42
N CYS A 106 -4.72 0.23 2.86
CA CYS A 106 -3.90 -0.22 1.74
C CYS A 106 -4.28 0.45 0.40
N GLY A 107 -5.55 0.84 0.22
CA GLY A 107 -6.09 1.37 -1.04
C GLY A 107 -6.24 2.90 -1.07
N VAL A 108 -6.22 3.56 0.09
CA VAL A 108 -6.45 5.01 0.16
C VAL A 108 -5.35 5.80 -0.54
N VAL A 109 -4.09 5.34 -0.47
CA VAL A 109 -2.94 6.00 -1.12
C VAL A 109 -3.04 5.98 -2.66
N PRO A 110 -3.20 4.82 -3.33
CA PRO A 110 -3.34 4.80 -4.78
C PRO A 110 -4.60 5.53 -5.25
N LEU A 111 -5.71 5.45 -4.52
CA LEU A 111 -6.93 6.19 -4.86
C LEU A 111 -6.71 7.71 -4.81
N THR A 112 -6.16 8.22 -3.71
CA THR A 112 -5.89 9.67 -3.56
C THR A 112 -4.98 10.16 -4.69
N ARG A 113 -3.97 9.35 -5.05
CA ARG A 113 -3.09 9.65 -6.18
C ARG A 113 -3.86 9.77 -7.49
N ARG A 114 -4.82 8.89 -7.78
CA ARG A 114 -5.68 9.01 -8.99
C ARG A 114 -6.52 10.28 -8.97
N LEU A 115 -7.10 10.64 -7.82
CA LEU A 115 -7.88 11.87 -7.67
C LEU A 115 -7.00 13.12 -7.88
N PHE A 116 -5.76 13.13 -7.37
CA PHE A 116 -4.81 14.22 -7.62
C PHE A 116 -4.53 14.42 -9.11
N LYS A 117 -4.34 13.35 -9.88
CA LYS A 117 -4.15 13.46 -11.32
C LYS A 117 -5.33 14.13 -12.01
N LYS A 118 -6.55 13.93 -11.51
CA LYS A 118 -7.77 14.56 -12.03
C LYS A 118 -7.95 16.03 -11.62
N GLY A 119 -7.09 16.57 -10.77
CA GLY A 119 -7.11 17.97 -10.34
C GLY A 119 -7.62 18.19 -8.92
N LEU A 120 -7.63 17.16 -8.07
CA LEU A 120 -7.95 17.33 -6.66
C LEU A 120 -6.91 18.27 -6.01
N PRO A 121 -7.32 19.31 -5.25
CA PRO A 121 -6.40 20.14 -4.49
C PRO A 121 -5.71 19.37 -3.36
N LEU A 122 -4.46 19.73 -3.05
CA LEU A 122 -3.63 19.04 -2.06
C LEU A 122 -4.32 18.89 -0.70
N SER A 123 -4.92 19.98 -0.23
CA SER A 123 -5.59 20.04 1.07
C SER A 123 -6.76 19.06 1.20
N ALA A 124 -7.52 18.84 0.12
CA ALA A 124 -8.59 17.85 0.08
C ALA A 124 -8.02 16.42 0.14
N GLY A 125 -6.96 16.13 -0.63
CA GLY A 125 -6.40 14.78 -0.66
C GLY A 125 -5.72 14.38 0.66
N ILE A 126 -5.05 15.31 1.34
CA ILE A 126 -4.48 15.05 2.68
C ILE A 126 -5.60 14.84 3.71
N SER A 127 -6.63 15.67 3.68
CA SER A 127 -7.78 15.50 4.57
C SER A 127 -8.50 14.17 4.32
N PHE A 128 -8.62 13.76 3.05
CA PHE A 128 -9.17 12.47 2.65
C PHE A 128 -8.33 11.29 3.16
N LEU A 129 -7.00 11.33 2.99
CA LEU A 129 -6.07 10.31 3.48
C LEU A 129 -6.18 10.08 4.98
N LEU A 130 -6.38 11.16 5.76
CA LEU A 130 -6.52 11.08 7.21
C LEU A 130 -7.92 10.63 7.64
N ALA A 131 -8.96 11.11 6.95
CA ALA A 131 -10.34 10.83 7.31
C ALA A 131 -10.78 9.40 6.95
N ALA A 132 -10.36 8.88 5.79
CA ALA A 132 -10.83 7.60 5.26
C ALA A 132 -10.68 6.40 6.21
N PRO A 133 -9.51 6.13 6.83
CA PRO A 133 -9.39 5.00 7.76
C PRO A 133 -10.09 5.25 9.10
N VAL A 134 -10.14 6.50 9.58
CA VAL A 134 -10.62 6.82 10.93
C VAL A 134 -12.14 6.94 11.01
N LEU A 135 -12.75 7.48 9.95
CA LEU A 135 -14.21 7.61 9.80
C LEU A 135 -14.83 6.44 9.04
N ASN A 136 -14.10 5.34 8.87
CA ASN A 136 -14.61 4.14 8.24
C ASN A 136 -15.85 3.62 9.02
N PRO A 137 -16.99 3.37 8.36
CA PRO A 137 -18.21 2.87 9.01
C PRO A 137 -17.98 1.59 9.83
N ILE A 138 -17.10 0.71 9.39
CA ILE A 138 -16.76 -0.55 10.07
C ILE A 138 -16.06 -0.24 11.41
N VAL A 139 -15.13 0.71 11.39
CA VAL A 139 -14.38 1.14 12.58
C VAL A 139 -15.28 1.92 13.54
N LEU A 140 -16.16 2.77 13.02
CA LEU A 140 -17.15 3.48 13.81
C LEU A 140 -18.11 2.49 14.47
N PHE A 141 -18.60 1.49 13.76
CA PHE A 141 -19.49 0.46 14.32
C PHE A 141 -18.80 -0.35 15.43
N SER A 142 -17.54 -0.73 15.23
CA SER A 142 -16.73 -1.41 16.26
C SER A 142 -16.51 -0.53 17.50
N THR A 143 -16.33 0.78 17.31
CA THR A 143 -16.22 1.72 18.44
C THR A 143 -17.55 1.87 19.17
N ALA A 144 -18.66 1.89 18.43
CA ALA A 144 -20.01 1.99 18.97
C ALA A 144 -20.35 0.79 19.87
N SER A 145 -19.96 -0.42 19.43
CA SER A 145 -20.20 -1.63 20.20
C SER A 145 -19.34 -1.71 21.46
N ALA A 146 -18.12 -1.16 21.44
CA ALA A 146 -17.22 -1.17 22.59
C ALA A 146 -17.52 -0.09 23.64
N PHE A 147 -17.87 1.14 23.21
CA PHE A 147 -17.96 2.32 24.11
C PHE A 147 -19.36 2.93 24.21
N GLY A 148 -20.34 2.46 23.43
CA GLY A 148 -21.70 2.99 23.37
C GLY A 148 -21.93 3.96 22.20
N TRP A 149 -23.20 4.10 21.82
CA TRP A 149 -23.63 4.64 20.53
C TRP A 149 -23.70 6.16 20.40
N ALA A 150 -23.69 6.94 21.49
CA ALA A 150 -24.01 8.37 21.42
C ALA A 150 -22.78 9.28 21.57
N ASP A 151 -22.25 9.45 22.78
CA ASP A 151 -21.27 10.51 23.06
C ASP A 151 -19.88 10.21 22.47
N MET A 152 -19.39 8.98 22.61
CA MET A 152 -18.05 8.60 22.15
C MET A 152 -17.92 8.71 20.62
N LEU A 153 -18.95 8.28 19.89
CA LEU A 153 -18.97 8.34 18.42
C LEU A 153 -19.00 9.78 17.93
N PHE A 154 -19.81 10.64 18.54
CA PHE A 154 -19.89 12.04 18.16
C PHE A 154 -18.55 12.75 18.36
N TRP A 155 -17.92 12.57 19.53
CA TRP A 155 -16.60 13.13 19.81
C TRP A 155 -15.54 12.59 18.87
N ARG A 156 -15.52 11.28 18.59
CA ARG A 156 -14.58 10.67 17.64
C ARG A 156 -14.74 11.26 16.24
N PHE A 157 -15.98 11.36 15.75
CA PHE A 157 -16.27 11.92 14.44
C PHE A 157 -15.82 13.38 14.35
N PHE A 158 -16.22 14.18 15.34
CA PHE A 158 -15.90 15.61 15.38
C PHE A 158 -14.40 15.87 15.50
N LEU A 159 -13.70 15.22 16.43
CA LEU A 159 -12.25 15.34 16.59
C LEU A 159 -11.51 14.94 15.32
N THR A 160 -11.91 13.83 14.70
CA THR A 160 -11.28 13.37 13.45
C THR A 160 -11.46 14.39 12.34
N LEU A 161 -12.67 14.93 12.19
CA LEU A 161 -12.95 15.94 11.17
C LEU A 161 -12.15 17.22 11.41
N VAL A 162 -12.07 17.69 12.67
CA VAL A 162 -11.25 18.85 13.06
C VAL A 162 -9.77 18.60 12.75
N ILE A 163 -9.23 17.43 13.13
CA ILE A 163 -7.82 17.09 12.89
C ILE A 163 -7.54 17.01 11.39
N ALA A 164 -8.35 16.28 10.64
CA ALA A 164 -8.17 16.11 9.19
C ALA A 164 -8.20 17.46 8.47
N VAL A 165 -9.18 18.33 8.79
CA VAL A 165 -9.30 19.66 8.20
C VAL A 165 -8.14 20.56 8.61
N THR A 166 -7.71 20.52 9.87
CA THR A 166 -6.58 21.31 10.37
C THR A 166 -5.30 20.91 9.66
N VAL A 167 -5.00 19.62 9.54
CA VAL A 167 -3.81 19.14 8.83
C VAL A 167 -3.89 19.48 7.34
N GLY A 168 -5.05 19.28 6.71
CA GLY A 168 -5.28 19.68 5.31
C GLY A 168 -5.05 21.18 5.08
N LEU A 169 -5.45 22.01 6.04
CA LEU A 169 -5.21 23.46 6.02
C LEU A 169 -3.75 23.83 6.22
N VAL A 170 -3.07 23.22 7.19
CA VAL A 170 -1.64 23.44 7.44
C VAL A 170 -0.83 23.15 6.18
N PHE A 171 -1.08 22.02 5.53
CA PHE A 171 -0.44 21.67 4.26
C PHE A 171 -0.88 22.55 3.08
N SER A 172 -2.02 23.24 3.19
CA SER A 172 -2.44 24.20 2.17
C SER A 172 -1.72 25.55 2.27
N VAL A 173 -1.21 25.90 3.45
CA VAL A 173 -0.44 27.14 3.68
C VAL A 173 0.99 26.97 3.16
N GLU A 174 1.53 25.75 3.23
CA GLU A 174 2.85 25.41 2.71
C GLU A 174 2.83 25.30 1.17
N LYS A 175 2.96 26.46 0.50
CA LYS A 175 2.83 26.64 -0.96
C LYS A 175 3.80 25.79 -1.80
N ASP A 176 4.85 25.26 -1.20
CA ASP A 176 5.87 24.42 -1.86
C ASP A 176 5.46 22.93 -1.94
N SER A 177 4.64 22.45 -0.99
CA SER A 177 4.35 21.01 -0.86
C SER A 177 3.47 20.44 -1.99
N SER A 178 2.65 21.27 -2.64
CA SER A 178 1.80 20.82 -3.76
C SER A 178 2.61 20.50 -5.01
N ASN A 179 3.68 21.25 -5.28
CA ASN A 179 4.59 20.97 -6.40
C ASN A 179 5.42 19.72 -6.11
N VAL A 180 5.94 19.55 -4.89
CA VAL A 180 6.75 18.38 -4.53
C VAL A 180 5.92 17.09 -4.63
N LEU A 181 4.69 17.08 -4.10
CA LEU A 181 3.84 15.89 -4.17
C LEU A 181 3.33 15.61 -5.58
N GLN A 182 2.94 16.63 -6.36
CA GLN A 182 2.63 16.41 -7.79
C GLN A 182 3.84 15.85 -8.55
N THR A 183 5.04 16.39 -8.33
CA THR A 183 6.27 15.91 -8.99
C THR A 183 6.60 14.47 -8.60
N VAL A 184 6.44 14.08 -7.32
CA VAL A 184 6.62 12.69 -6.86
C VAL A 184 5.56 11.75 -7.47
N PHE A 185 4.32 12.22 -7.63
CA PHE A 185 3.25 11.40 -8.22
C PHE A 185 3.25 11.37 -9.76
N GLU A 186 3.84 12.36 -10.43
CA GLU A 186 3.95 12.46 -11.89
C GLU A 186 5.23 11.78 -12.41
N SER A 187 6.33 11.83 -11.64
CA SER A 187 7.60 11.16 -11.97
C SER A 187 7.48 9.63 -12.08
N HIS A 188 6.58 9.01 -11.30
CA HIS A 188 6.32 7.57 -11.37
C HIS A 188 5.44 7.13 -12.57
N GLU A 189 4.93 8.06 -13.38
CA GLU A 189 4.02 7.76 -14.50
C GLU A 189 4.75 7.69 -15.85
N HIS A 190 5.85 8.43 -15.99
CA HIS A 190 6.70 8.39 -17.17
C HIS A 190 7.34 7.02 -17.42
N GLN A 191 7.42 6.13 -16.41
CA GLN A 191 7.92 4.77 -16.60
C GLN A 191 6.86 3.80 -17.14
N HIS A 192 5.56 4.00 -16.87
CA HIS A 192 4.51 3.07 -17.34
C HIS A 192 3.96 3.41 -18.72
N SER A 193 4.01 4.67 -19.17
CA SER A 193 3.64 5.02 -20.54
C SER A 193 4.72 4.71 -21.59
N TYR A 194 5.98 4.51 -21.18
CA TYR A 194 7.06 4.11 -22.10
C TYR A 194 7.06 2.60 -22.36
N GLN A 195 6.72 1.78 -21.35
CA GLN A 195 6.68 0.32 -21.50
C GLN A 195 5.58 -0.13 -22.48
N ASP A 196 4.41 0.51 -22.46
CA ASP A 196 3.27 0.16 -23.34
C ASP A 196 3.58 0.45 -24.83
N LYS A 197 4.14 1.63 -25.13
CA LYS A 197 4.56 1.97 -26.50
C LYS A 197 5.67 1.07 -27.04
N SER A 198 6.60 0.63 -26.19
CA SER A 198 7.69 -0.26 -26.58
C SER A 198 7.25 -1.70 -26.89
N VAL A 199 6.10 -2.14 -26.36
CA VAL A 199 5.53 -3.47 -26.62
C VAL A 199 4.61 -3.44 -27.84
N THR A 200 3.81 -2.38 -28.02
CA THR A 200 2.95 -2.23 -29.21
C THR A 200 3.74 -1.97 -30.48
N GLU A 201 4.88 -1.27 -30.41
CA GLU A 201 5.73 -1.05 -31.59
C GLU A 201 6.50 -2.31 -32.01
N LYS A 202 6.74 -3.24 -31.08
CA LYS A 202 7.46 -4.49 -31.38
C LYS A 202 6.59 -5.60 -31.98
N TYR A 203 5.26 -5.51 -31.85
CA TYR A 203 4.31 -6.55 -32.30
C TYR A 203 3.19 -6.05 -33.23
N GLY A 204 3.18 -4.76 -33.61
CA GLY A 204 2.15 -4.12 -34.43
C GLY A 204 2.45 -4.03 -35.94
N LYS A 205 3.06 -5.04 -36.56
CA LYS A 205 3.04 -5.19 -38.04
C LYS A 205 2.54 -6.58 -38.43
N PRO A 206 1.28 -6.73 -38.84
CA PRO A 206 0.91 -7.77 -39.76
C PRO A 206 1.28 -7.37 -41.21
N SER A 207 1.87 -8.35 -41.89
CA SER A 207 2.24 -8.45 -43.30
C SER A 207 1.13 -8.13 -44.29
#